data_AF-A0A0Q7I9D9-F1
#
_entry.id   AF-A0A0Q7I9D9-F1
#
_cell.length_a   1.000
_cell.length_b   1.000
_cell.length_c   1.000
_cell.angle_alpha   90.00
_cell.angle_beta   90.00
_cell.angle_gamma   90.00
#
_symmetry.space_group_name_H-M   'P 1'
#
loop_
_entity.id
_entity.type
_entity.pdbx_description
1 polymer ?
#
loop_
_entity_poly.entity_id
_entity_poly.type
_entity_poly.pdbx_seq_one_letter_code
_entity_poly.pdbx_strand_id
1 'polypeptide(L)'
;MPNWTRFDTRALIEAAEDRPRMSRAVVRIIRRHHGEDGLVERMARLETFIRLTHSRPFEWGTSDCSLMVADWCVENGHEDPASAWRGTYTTEAECRALIAQRGDLAAVVAACAAMARLKVLAEPELGAVAVVGSKSNPDRQWSAIWNGRRWMVRWQSRSGPMWSPFVVTPLGIWRV
;
A
#
# COMPACT_ATOMS: atom_id res chain seq x y z
N MET A 1 51.10 -1.55 -18.63
CA MET A 1 49.83 -0.81 -18.79
C MET A 1 48.86 -1.73 -19.54
N PRO A 2 47.70 -2.10 -18.98
CA PRO A 2 46.80 -3.05 -19.63
C PRO A 2 46.22 -2.43 -20.90
N ASN A 3 46.27 -3.20 -21.99
CA ASN A 3 45.82 -2.82 -23.33
C ASN A 3 44.29 -2.98 -23.40
N TRP A 4 43.55 -1.86 -23.44
CA TRP A 4 42.08 -1.80 -23.46
C TRP A 4 41.48 -2.15 -24.84
N THR A 5 42.04 -3.14 -25.53
CA THR A 5 41.58 -3.55 -26.87
C THR A 5 40.48 -4.60 -26.77
N ARG A 6 39.26 -4.17 -27.14
CA ARG A 6 38.06 -4.98 -27.41
C ARG A 6 37.63 -5.89 -26.27
N PHE A 7 36.77 -5.36 -25.40
CA PHE A 7 35.71 -6.21 -24.84
C PHE A 7 35.11 -7.01 -25.98
N ASP A 8 35.01 -8.32 -25.81
CA ASP A 8 34.34 -9.20 -26.75
C ASP A 8 32.96 -8.61 -27.03
N THR A 9 32.74 -8.12 -28.26
CA THR A 9 31.48 -7.49 -28.67
C THR A 9 30.29 -8.41 -28.36
N ARG A 10 30.53 -9.73 -28.37
CA ARG A 10 29.57 -10.75 -27.97
C ARG A 10 29.22 -10.67 -26.48
N ALA A 11 30.20 -10.55 -25.59
CA ALA A 11 29.95 -10.40 -24.15
C ALA A 11 29.20 -9.09 -23.83
N LEU A 12 29.44 -8.01 -24.58
CA LEU A 12 28.67 -6.77 -24.46
C LEU A 12 27.24 -6.90 -25.00
N ILE A 13 27.02 -7.65 -26.08
CA ILE A 13 25.69 -7.96 -26.61
C ILE A 13 24.92 -8.86 -25.66
N GLU A 14 25.55 -9.94 -25.17
CA GLU A 14 24.95 -10.87 -24.20
C GLU A 14 24.58 -10.12 -22.89
N ALA A 15 25.46 -9.25 -22.36
CA ALA A 15 25.14 -8.42 -21.20
C ALA A 15 24.08 -7.34 -21.48
N ALA A 16 23.93 -6.89 -22.73
CA ALA A 16 22.88 -5.95 -23.13
C ALA A 16 21.53 -6.65 -23.35
N GLU A 17 21.54 -7.90 -23.83
CA GLU A 17 20.39 -8.77 -24.03
C GLU A 17 19.87 -9.35 -22.71
N ASP A 18 20.77 -9.62 -21.76
CA ASP A 18 20.47 -10.08 -20.40
C ASP A 18 20.02 -8.95 -19.47
N ARG A 19 19.98 -7.69 -19.95
CA ARG A 19 19.30 -6.63 -19.21
C ARG A 19 17.82 -7.00 -19.11
N PRO A 20 17.28 -7.22 -17.91
CA PRO A 20 15.88 -7.55 -17.77
C PRO A 20 15.05 -6.44 -18.41
N ARG A 21 14.32 -6.78 -19.48
CA ARG A 21 13.36 -5.86 -20.07
C ARG A 21 12.33 -5.54 -19.01
N MET A 22 12.34 -4.29 -18.54
CA MET A 22 11.34 -3.82 -17.58
C MET A 22 9.94 -4.10 -18.11
N SER A 23 9.10 -4.72 -17.28
CA SER A 23 7.73 -5.02 -17.67
C SER A 23 6.98 -3.74 -18.03
N ARG A 24 5.99 -3.83 -18.93
CA ARG A 24 5.11 -2.69 -19.27
C ARG A 24 4.45 -2.06 -18.04
N ALA A 25 4.22 -2.85 -16.99
CA ALA A 25 3.68 -2.37 -15.72
C ALA A 25 4.68 -1.48 -14.97
N VAL A 26 5.95 -1.91 -14.86
CA VAL A 26 7.02 -1.14 -14.23
C VAL A 26 7.26 0.17 -14.99
N VAL A 27 7.32 0.14 -16.31
CA VAL A 27 7.47 1.35 -17.13
C VAL A 27 6.33 2.36 -16.87
N ARG A 28 5.10 1.88 -16.69
CA ARG A 28 3.96 2.76 -16.38
C ARG A 28 4.07 3.38 -14.98
N ILE A 29 4.51 2.61 -13.99
CA ILE A 29 4.74 3.11 -12.62
C ILE A 29 5.80 4.21 -12.66
N ILE A 30 6.96 3.94 -13.28
CA ILE A 30 8.03 4.93 -13.41
C ILE A 30 7.51 6.18 -14.11
N ARG A 31 6.82 6.05 -15.26
CA ARG A 31 6.26 7.21 -15.97
C ARG A 31 5.31 8.04 -15.10
N ARG A 32 4.46 7.39 -14.30
CA ARG A 32 3.50 8.09 -13.42
C ARG A 32 4.19 8.78 -12.24
N HIS A 33 5.22 8.15 -11.68
CA HIS A 33 5.74 8.50 -10.36
C HIS A 33 7.22 8.97 -10.37
N HIS A 34 7.86 9.13 -11.54
CA HIS A 34 9.27 9.54 -11.65
C HIS A 34 9.59 10.90 -11.03
N GLY A 35 8.58 11.77 -10.86
CA GLY A 35 8.73 13.07 -10.20
C GLY A 35 8.66 13.00 -8.67
N GLU A 36 8.43 11.83 -8.09
CA GLU A 36 8.40 11.66 -6.64
C GLU A 36 9.80 11.31 -6.11
N ASP A 37 10.26 12.05 -5.10
CA ASP A 37 11.55 11.79 -4.44
C ASP A 37 11.58 10.38 -3.85
N GLY A 38 12.69 9.64 -3.95
CA GLY A 38 12.85 8.34 -3.29
C GLY A 38 11.90 7.23 -3.78
N LEU A 39 11.47 7.29 -5.05
CA LEU A 39 10.53 6.33 -5.63
C LEU A 39 11.00 4.88 -5.47
N VAL A 40 12.26 4.60 -5.80
CA VAL A 40 12.80 3.23 -5.83
C VAL A 40 12.83 2.64 -4.41
N GLU A 41 13.22 3.43 -3.43
CA GLU A 41 13.28 3.04 -2.02
C GLU A 41 11.87 2.76 -1.49
N ARG A 42 10.88 3.60 -1.83
CA ARG A 42 9.48 3.35 -1.47
C ARG A 42 8.93 2.10 -2.15
N MET A 43 9.28 1.84 -3.42
CA MET A 43 8.88 0.61 -4.13
C MET A 43 9.40 -0.63 -3.40
N ALA A 44 10.71 -0.66 -3.11
CA ALA A 44 11.34 -1.79 -2.45
C ALA A 44 10.79 -2.02 -1.04
N ARG A 45 10.54 -0.95 -0.28
CA ARG A 45 9.96 -1.04 1.06
C ARG A 45 8.54 -1.58 1.01
N LEU A 46 7.69 -1.06 0.13
CA LEU A 46 6.30 -1.52 0.01
C LEU A 46 6.24 -2.99 -0.45
N GLU A 47 7.06 -3.39 -1.42
CA GLU A 47 7.15 -4.77 -1.87
C GLU A 47 7.56 -5.70 -0.73
N THR A 48 8.57 -5.29 0.05
CA THR A 48 9.03 -6.03 1.23
C THR A 48 7.92 -6.13 2.28
N PHE A 49 7.24 -5.04 2.59
CA PHE A 49 6.12 -5.01 3.54
C PHE A 49 4.99 -5.95 3.11
N ILE A 50 4.53 -5.84 1.85
CA ILE A 50 3.49 -6.71 1.31
C ILE A 50 3.92 -8.17 1.39
N ARG A 51 5.15 -8.51 0.99
CA ARG A 51 5.68 -9.88 1.02
C ARG A 51 5.73 -10.44 2.44
N LEU A 52 6.26 -9.69 3.40
CA LEU A 52 6.41 -10.13 4.80
C LEU A 52 5.07 -10.26 5.51
N THR A 53 4.06 -9.50 5.09
CA THR A 53 2.75 -9.46 5.74
C THR A 53 1.70 -10.28 5.00
N HIS A 54 1.99 -10.76 3.78
CA HIS A 54 1.04 -11.47 2.93
C HIS A 54 0.42 -12.69 3.60
N SER A 55 1.24 -13.48 4.29
CA SER A 55 0.84 -14.73 4.94
C SER A 55 0.34 -14.56 6.38
N ARG A 56 0.35 -13.34 6.93
CA ARG A 56 -0.23 -13.11 8.25
C ARG A 56 -1.70 -13.51 8.24
N PRO A 57 -2.23 -14.17 9.28
CA PRO A 57 -3.67 -14.39 9.43
C PRO A 57 -4.46 -13.10 9.24
N PHE A 58 -5.68 -13.18 8.71
CA PHE A 58 -6.60 -12.05 8.74
C PHE A 58 -7.40 -12.13 10.04
N GLU A 59 -7.16 -11.20 10.96
CA GLU A 59 -7.80 -11.15 12.25
C GLU A 59 -8.31 -9.72 12.50
N TRP A 60 -9.61 -9.60 12.77
CA TRP A 60 -10.21 -8.34 13.16
C TRP A 60 -9.59 -7.85 14.46
N GLY A 61 -9.21 -6.57 14.49
CA GLY A 61 -8.60 -5.96 15.67
C GLY A 61 -7.09 -6.18 15.77
N THR A 62 -6.50 -6.94 14.85
CA THR A 62 -5.05 -7.18 14.79
C THR A 62 -4.46 -6.91 13.40
N SER A 63 -4.99 -7.54 12.36
CA SER A 63 -4.37 -7.63 11.02
C SER A 63 -5.38 -7.53 9.87
N ASP A 64 -6.51 -6.87 10.10
CA ASP A 64 -7.48 -6.49 9.07
C ASP A 64 -6.96 -5.37 8.16
N CYS A 65 -7.80 -4.94 7.20
CA CYS A 65 -7.42 -3.91 6.23
C CYS A 65 -7.00 -2.58 6.84
N SER A 66 -7.59 -2.16 7.94
CA SER A 66 -7.29 -0.87 8.55
C SER A 66 -6.02 -0.95 9.39
N LEU A 67 -5.86 -2.04 10.15
CA LEU A 67 -4.70 -2.19 11.02
C LEU A 67 -3.42 -2.53 10.25
N MET A 68 -3.51 -3.25 9.13
CA MET A 68 -2.37 -3.44 8.24
C MET A 68 -1.94 -2.14 7.53
N VAL A 69 -2.86 -1.22 7.28
CA VAL A 69 -2.51 0.13 6.78
C VAL A 69 -1.85 0.96 7.87
N ALA A 70 -2.28 0.83 9.13
CA ALA A 70 -1.62 1.46 10.26
C ALA A 70 -0.20 0.92 10.49
N ASP A 71 -0.01 -0.41 10.38
CA ASP A 71 1.32 -1.05 10.40
C ASP A 71 2.24 -0.47 9.32
N TRP A 72 1.71 -0.16 8.14
CA TRP A 72 2.47 0.49 7.07
C TRP A 72 2.90 1.91 7.44
N CYS A 73 2.06 2.68 8.14
CA CYS A 73 2.47 3.98 8.67
C CYS A 73 3.63 3.85 9.66
N VAL A 74 3.55 2.87 10.58
CA VAL A 74 4.61 2.60 11.57
C VAL A 74 5.92 2.19 10.89
N GLU A 75 5.84 1.33 9.86
CA GLU A 75 7.01 0.92 9.06
C GLU A 75 7.72 2.10 8.38
N ASN A 76 7.01 3.21 8.14
CA ASN A 76 7.57 4.44 7.58
C ASN A 76 7.94 5.49 8.63
N GLY A 77 7.94 5.11 9.92
CA GLY A 77 8.42 5.94 11.02
C GLY A 77 7.38 6.87 11.63
N HIS A 78 6.09 6.68 11.31
CA HIS A 78 5.01 7.41 11.98
C HIS A 78 4.65 6.75 13.31
N GLU A 79 4.10 7.54 14.24
CA GLU A 79 3.39 6.99 15.39
C GLU A 79 2.20 6.14 14.90
N ASP A 80 1.86 5.08 15.64
CA ASP A 80 0.79 4.17 15.26
C ASP A 80 -0.57 4.88 15.24
N PRO A 81 -1.13 5.18 14.05
CA PRO A 81 -2.35 5.96 13.94
C PRO A 81 -3.56 5.19 14.46
N ALA A 82 -3.43 3.86 14.61
CA ALA A 82 -4.50 2.99 15.04
C ALA A 82 -4.31 2.40 16.45
N SER A 83 -3.37 2.93 17.24
CA SER A 83 -3.06 2.42 18.58
C SER A 83 -4.27 2.27 19.49
N ALA A 84 -5.21 3.22 19.47
CA ALA A 84 -6.46 3.19 20.25
C ALA A 84 -7.47 2.13 19.79
N TRP A 85 -7.22 1.46 18.67
CA TRP A 85 -8.14 0.51 18.04
C TRP A 85 -7.68 -0.93 18.10
N ARG A 86 -6.38 -1.17 18.31
CA ARG A 86 -5.82 -2.52 18.35
C ARG A 86 -6.40 -3.29 19.54
N GLY A 87 -6.95 -4.47 19.25
CA GLY A 87 -7.55 -5.35 20.23
C GLY A 87 -8.90 -4.89 20.81
N THR A 88 -9.50 -3.80 20.32
CA THR A 88 -10.80 -3.30 20.85
C THR A 88 -12.02 -3.96 20.21
N TYR A 89 -11.80 -4.76 19.17
CA TYR A 89 -12.80 -5.58 18.48
C TYR A 89 -12.15 -6.88 18.00
N THR A 90 -12.94 -7.93 17.85
CA THR A 90 -12.46 -9.26 17.42
C THR A 90 -13.28 -9.85 16.27
N THR A 91 -14.37 -9.18 15.89
CA THR A 91 -15.26 -9.61 14.81
C THR A 91 -15.52 -8.50 13.80
N GLU A 92 -15.97 -8.89 12.61
CA GLU A 92 -16.41 -7.95 11.58
C GLU A 92 -17.58 -7.09 12.05
N ALA A 93 -18.54 -7.70 12.75
CA ALA A 93 -19.74 -7.00 13.22
C ALA A 93 -19.40 -5.91 14.25
N GLU A 94 -18.49 -6.19 15.19
CA GLU A 94 -17.99 -5.21 16.15
C GLU A 94 -17.22 -4.08 15.44
N CYS A 95 -16.35 -4.42 14.49
CA CYS A 95 -15.63 -3.43 13.67
C CYS A 95 -16.61 -2.50 12.94
N ARG A 96 -17.62 -3.07 12.27
CA ARG A 96 -18.66 -2.30 11.57
C ARG A 96 -19.46 -1.41 12.53
N ALA A 97 -19.81 -1.91 13.72
CA ALA A 97 -20.51 -1.12 14.72
C ALA A 97 -19.67 0.08 15.19
N LEU A 98 -18.36 -0.11 15.42
CA LEU A 98 -17.43 0.97 15.77
C LEU A 98 -17.27 2.01 14.65
N ILE A 99 -17.19 1.55 13.41
CA ILE A 99 -17.14 2.44 12.23
C ILE A 99 -18.43 3.25 12.11
N ALA A 100 -19.59 2.60 12.24
CA ALA A 100 -20.90 3.25 12.11
C ALA A 100 -21.13 4.34 13.16
N GLN A 101 -20.65 4.15 14.39
CA GLN A 101 -20.69 5.18 15.44
C GLN A 101 -19.92 6.47 15.07
N ARG A 102 -19.03 6.39 14.08
CA ARG A 102 -18.21 7.50 13.59
C ARG A 102 -18.56 7.93 12.17
N GLY A 103 -19.69 7.45 11.65
CA GLY A 103 -20.18 7.74 10.31
C GLY A 103 -19.78 6.65 9.32
N ASP A 104 -18.51 6.64 8.92
CA ASP A 104 -17.97 5.66 7.98
C ASP A 104 -16.47 5.43 8.14
N LEU A 105 -15.89 4.51 7.37
CA LEU A 105 -14.48 4.18 7.48
C LEU A 105 -13.60 5.35 7.06
N ALA A 106 -14.05 6.14 6.07
CA ALA A 106 -13.33 7.33 5.62
C ALA A 106 -13.15 8.35 6.76
N ALA A 107 -14.19 8.59 7.56
CA ALA A 107 -14.12 9.47 8.72
C ALA A 107 -13.17 8.92 9.80
N VAL A 108 -13.22 7.61 10.09
CA VAL A 108 -12.31 6.97 11.05
C VAL A 108 -10.86 7.11 10.61
N VAL A 109 -10.53 6.74 9.38
CA VAL A 109 -9.15 6.78 8.87
C VAL A 109 -8.66 8.22 8.73
N ALA A 110 -9.51 9.17 8.35
CA ALA A 110 -9.15 10.59 8.32
C ALA A 110 -8.74 11.11 9.71
N ALA A 111 -9.46 10.72 10.77
CA ALA A 111 -9.09 11.06 12.14
C ALA A 111 -7.75 10.42 12.55
N CYS A 112 -7.54 9.14 12.22
CA CYS A 112 -6.27 8.44 12.47
C CYS A 112 -5.10 9.08 11.72
N ALA A 113 -5.29 9.44 10.45
CA ALA A 113 -4.30 10.12 9.63
C ALA A 113 -3.95 11.51 10.18
N ALA A 114 -4.94 12.25 10.70
CA ALA A 114 -4.71 13.54 11.34
C ALA A 114 -3.89 13.41 12.63
N MET A 115 -4.15 12.39 13.45
CA MET A 115 -3.35 12.10 14.65
C MET A 115 -1.88 11.82 14.31
N ALA A 116 -1.63 11.02 13.28
CA ALA A 116 -0.28 10.76 12.77
C ALA A 116 0.29 11.88 11.88
N ARG A 117 -0.39 13.02 11.74
CA ARG A 117 0.04 14.19 10.94
C ARG A 117 0.34 13.87 9.47
N LEU A 118 -0.37 12.88 8.91
CA LEU A 118 -0.24 12.52 7.50
C LEU A 118 -0.80 13.63 6.60
N LYS A 119 -0.15 13.84 5.45
CA LYS A 119 -0.54 14.90 4.51
C LYS A 119 -1.62 14.40 3.56
N VAL A 120 -2.72 15.13 3.43
CA VAL A 120 -3.76 14.83 2.44
C VAL A 120 -3.19 14.99 1.02
N LEU A 121 -3.57 14.09 0.13
CA LEU A 121 -3.20 14.09 -1.29
C LEU A 121 -4.44 14.17 -2.17
N ALA A 122 -4.33 14.86 -3.31
CA ALA A 122 -5.34 14.83 -4.37
C ALA A 122 -5.18 13.61 -5.29
N GLU A 123 -3.94 13.21 -5.57
CA GLU A 123 -3.58 12.05 -6.38
C GLU A 123 -2.66 11.13 -5.58
N PRO A 124 -2.75 9.80 -5.77
CA PRO A 124 -1.95 8.87 -4.98
C PRO A 124 -0.50 8.88 -5.43
N GLU A 125 0.38 9.00 -4.43
CA GLU A 125 1.81 8.70 -4.56
C GLU A 125 2.08 7.24 -4.22
N LEU A 126 3.22 6.72 -4.64
CA LEU A 126 3.58 5.35 -4.28
C LEU A 126 3.67 5.19 -2.76
N GLY A 127 2.95 4.21 -2.22
CA GLY A 127 2.88 3.95 -0.78
C GLY A 127 1.84 4.80 -0.04
N ALA A 128 1.14 5.70 -0.73
CA ALA A 128 0.05 6.47 -0.13
C ALA A 128 -1.06 5.54 0.40
N VAL A 129 -1.65 5.92 1.52
CA VAL A 129 -2.76 5.19 2.14
C VAL A 129 -4.08 5.86 1.79
N ALA A 130 -5.14 5.09 1.69
CA ALA A 130 -6.46 5.60 1.35
C ALA A 130 -7.57 4.78 1.98
N VAL A 131 -8.74 5.41 2.09
CA VAL A 131 -10.01 4.67 2.13
C VAL A 131 -10.56 4.65 0.71
N VAL A 132 -10.99 3.48 0.26
CA VAL A 132 -11.48 3.24 -1.08
C VAL A 132 -12.81 2.51 -1.07
N GLY A 133 -13.63 2.71 -2.11
CA GLY A 133 -14.90 2.01 -2.26
C GLY A 133 -16.07 2.96 -2.50
N SER A 134 -17.19 2.71 -1.84
CA SER A 134 -18.44 3.46 -2.04
C SER A 134 -18.63 4.59 -1.03
N LYS A 135 -18.90 5.79 -1.53
CA LYS A 135 -19.33 6.92 -0.69
C LYS A 135 -20.76 6.74 -0.15
N SER A 136 -21.63 6.08 -0.90
CA SER A 136 -23.05 5.90 -0.55
C SER A 136 -23.34 4.60 0.20
N ASN A 137 -22.36 3.70 0.31
CA ASN A 137 -22.50 2.43 1.01
C ASN A 137 -21.29 2.24 1.94
N PRO A 138 -21.40 2.62 3.23
CA PRO A 138 -20.33 2.47 4.22
C PRO A 138 -19.84 1.03 4.38
N ASP A 139 -20.69 0.04 4.10
CA ASP A 139 -20.31 -1.37 4.18
C ASP A 139 -19.36 -1.82 3.07
N ARG A 140 -19.18 -1.00 2.05
CA ARG A 140 -18.28 -1.21 0.91
C ARG A 140 -17.15 -0.18 0.89
N GLN A 141 -16.51 0.00 2.04
CA GLN A 141 -15.30 0.80 2.19
C GLN A 141 -14.16 -0.08 2.74
N TRP A 142 -12.93 0.17 2.27
CA TRP A 142 -11.73 -0.53 2.71
C TRP A 142 -10.55 0.41 2.82
N SER A 143 -9.65 0.13 3.75
CA SER A 143 -8.35 0.78 3.83
C SER A 143 -7.38 0.10 2.85
N ALA A 144 -6.57 0.89 2.13
CA ALA A 144 -5.69 0.41 1.08
C ALA A 144 -4.36 1.17 1.00
N ILE A 145 -3.36 0.54 0.39
CA ILE A 145 -2.05 1.14 0.06
C ILE A 145 -1.90 1.21 -1.47
N TRP A 146 -1.44 2.34 -2.01
CA TRP A 146 -1.18 2.49 -3.44
C TRP A 146 0.14 1.85 -3.84
N ASN A 147 0.12 0.87 -4.74
CA ASN A 147 1.35 0.23 -5.24
C ASN A 147 1.92 0.85 -6.53
N GLY A 148 1.49 2.07 -6.88
CA GLY A 148 1.87 2.73 -8.13
C GLY A 148 0.90 2.44 -9.28
N ARG A 149 -0.04 1.49 -9.11
CA ARG A 149 -0.99 1.12 -10.16
C ARG A 149 -2.39 0.75 -9.67
N ARG A 150 -2.52 0.09 -8.53
CA ARG A 150 -3.79 -0.32 -7.92
C ARG A 150 -3.77 -0.11 -6.41
N TRP A 151 -4.96 -0.06 -5.84
CA TRP A 151 -5.17 -0.04 -4.40
C TRP A 151 -5.02 -1.45 -3.85
N MET A 152 -4.01 -1.68 -3.02
CA MET A 152 -3.77 -2.95 -2.37
C MET A 152 -4.53 -2.99 -1.06
N VAL A 153 -5.53 -3.88 -0.97
CA VAL A 153 -6.36 -4.08 0.22
C VAL A 153 -5.94 -5.39 0.87
N ARG A 154 -5.68 -5.36 2.18
CA ARG A 154 -5.55 -6.60 2.93
C ARG A 154 -6.92 -7.28 2.99
N TRP A 155 -7.03 -8.47 2.43
CA TRP A 155 -8.29 -9.12 2.14
C TRP A 155 -8.33 -10.57 2.65
N GLN A 156 -9.48 -11.00 3.14
CA GLN A 156 -9.76 -12.40 3.43
C GLN A 156 -10.48 -13.02 2.23
N SER A 157 -9.74 -13.78 1.42
CA SER A 157 -10.29 -14.51 0.27
C SER A 157 -10.71 -15.93 0.67
N ARG A 158 -11.39 -16.65 -0.24
CA ARG A 158 -11.67 -18.08 -0.07
C ARG A 158 -10.42 -18.94 0.04
N SER A 159 -9.32 -18.51 -0.56
CA SER A 159 -8.02 -19.19 -0.52
C SER A 159 -7.17 -18.77 0.68
N GLY A 160 -7.72 -17.93 1.56
CA GLY A 160 -7.03 -17.41 2.73
C GLY A 160 -6.66 -15.92 2.62
N PRO A 161 -5.91 -15.42 3.61
CA PRO A 161 -5.47 -14.04 3.68
C PRO A 161 -4.51 -13.68 2.55
N MET A 162 -4.68 -12.49 1.96
CA MET A 162 -3.75 -11.94 0.97
C MET A 162 -3.81 -10.40 0.91
N TRP A 163 -2.88 -9.81 0.17
CA TRP A 163 -2.99 -8.46 -0.37
C TRP A 163 -3.63 -8.53 -1.76
N SER A 164 -4.82 -7.96 -1.92
CA SER A 164 -5.61 -8.05 -3.15
C SER A 164 -5.69 -6.68 -3.86
N PRO A 165 -5.48 -6.62 -5.18
CA PRO A 165 -5.53 -5.38 -5.93
C PRO A 165 -6.96 -4.99 -6.32
N PHE A 166 -7.43 -3.83 -5.89
CA PHE A 166 -8.76 -3.32 -6.18
C PHE A 166 -8.72 -2.18 -7.21
N VAL A 167 -9.79 -2.06 -8.01
CA VAL A 167 -10.02 -0.93 -8.93
C VAL A 167 -11.30 -0.23 -8.47
N VAL A 168 -11.12 0.80 -7.67
CA VAL A 168 -12.17 1.46 -6.89
C VAL A 168 -11.80 2.93 -6.67
N THR A 169 -12.81 3.75 -6.41
CA THR A 169 -12.65 5.18 -6.14
C THR A 169 -12.06 5.42 -4.74
N PRO A 170 -11.03 6.26 -4.58
CA PRO A 170 -10.59 6.71 -3.27
C PRO A 170 -11.57 7.75 -2.71
N LEU A 171 -11.86 7.64 -1.41
CA LEU A 171 -12.69 8.56 -0.63
C LEU A 171 -11.83 9.55 0.17
N GLY A 172 -10.57 9.20 0.41
CA GLY A 172 -9.53 10.06 0.97
C GLY A 172 -8.16 9.42 0.75
N ILE A 173 -7.12 10.23 0.56
CA ILE A 173 -5.76 9.78 0.28
C ILE A 173 -4.79 10.57 1.16
N TRP A 174 -3.83 9.87 1.76
CA TRP A 174 -2.81 10.47 2.61
C TRP A 174 -1.42 9.95 2.26
N ARG A 175 -0.44 10.86 2.28
CA ARG A 175 0.98 10.54 2.19
C ARG A 175 1.43 9.96 3.51
N VAL A 176 2.09 8.80 3.41
CA VAL A 176 2.88 8.16 4.45
C VAL A 176 4.35 8.46 4.19
#